data_AF-A0A2W0B7H4-F1
#
_entry.id   AF-A0A2W0B7H4-F1
#
_cell.length_a   1.000
_cell.length_b   1.000
_cell.length_c   1.000
_cell.angle_alpha   90.00
_cell.angle_beta   90.00
_cell.angle_gamma   90.00
#
_symmetry.space_group_name_H-M   'P 1'
#
loop_
_entity.id
_entity.type
_entity.pdbx_description
1 polymer ?
#
loop_
_entity_poly.entity_id
_entity_poly.type
_entity_poly.pdbx_seq_one_letter_code
_entity_poly.pdbx_strand_id
1 'polypeptide(L)'
;DLLQKFDKSFGASKNADKKYGSVTGERTLEDIEKRRKDRWNFLFVAGMWFQDLFNYDFRRTEQCIIPYATQEGEISFCAYNTGVGWRNIIEKMHMTATLTKWYDEHGRHEIFAGGKNVSLEDTSHKLKLVQEHVNAAANTTLDDLGIAKNSREEKIRARDAKLKQDAENARMMALYRKEILKEQAPESGFIPVSNLIAPAPKKAVQEVAETEEPVLGD
;
A
#
# COMPACT_ATOMS: atom_id res chain seq x y z
N ASP A 1 15.58 34.94 12.10
CA ASP A 1 16.28 33.96 11.26
C ASP A 1 15.33 33.12 10.40
N LEU A 2 14.36 32.39 10.98
CA LEU A 2 13.40 31.56 10.21
C LEU A 2 12.64 32.30 9.10
N LEU A 3 12.01 33.45 9.41
CA LEU A 3 11.29 34.25 8.40
C LEU A 3 12.22 34.78 7.31
N GLN A 4 13.46 35.11 7.66
CA GLN A 4 14.47 35.57 6.72
C GLN A 4 14.90 34.44 5.78
N LYS A 5 14.98 33.21 6.29
CA LYS A 5 15.26 32.00 5.50
C LYS A 5 14.10 31.60 4.61
N PHE A 6 12.88 31.71 5.11
CA PHE A 6 11.67 31.51 4.32
C PHE A 6 11.62 32.52 3.16
N ASP A 7 11.77 33.81 3.47
CA ASP A 7 11.79 34.88 2.48
C ASP A 7 12.92 34.71 1.46
N LYS A 8 14.12 34.34 1.92
CA LYS A 8 15.23 34.01 1.04
C LYS A 8 14.90 32.84 0.13
N SER A 9 14.35 31.75 0.65
CA SER A 9 14.06 30.51 -0.10
C SER A 9 13.03 30.72 -1.20
N PHE A 10 11.98 31.50 -0.93
CA PHE A 10 10.85 31.69 -1.86
C PHE A 10 10.83 33.06 -2.56
N GLY A 11 11.66 34.01 -2.17
CA GLY A 11 11.68 35.36 -2.75
C GLY A 11 10.39 36.13 -2.47
N ALA A 12 9.77 35.94 -1.30
CA ALA A 12 8.40 36.40 -1.03
C ALA A 12 8.28 37.92 -0.81
N SER A 13 9.35 38.59 -0.37
CA SER A 13 9.36 40.02 -0.08
C SER A 13 9.85 40.88 -1.25
N LYS A 14 9.37 42.13 -1.29
CA LYS A 14 9.87 43.11 -2.25
C LYS A 14 11.38 43.33 -2.04
N ASN A 15 12.15 43.20 -3.13
CA ASN A 15 13.61 43.26 -3.17
C ASN A 15 14.34 42.04 -2.55
N ALA A 16 13.69 40.88 -2.42
CA ALA A 16 14.37 39.65 -1.98
C ALA A 16 15.58 39.31 -2.86
N ASP A 17 15.50 39.52 -4.19
CA ASP A 17 16.59 39.27 -5.12
C ASP A 17 17.81 40.17 -4.86
N LYS A 18 17.59 41.43 -4.47
CA LYS A 18 18.67 42.36 -4.12
C LYS A 18 19.31 42.01 -2.78
N LYS A 19 18.51 41.50 -1.83
CA LYS A 19 18.98 41.15 -0.48
C LYS A 19 19.71 39.81 -0.43
N TYR A 20 19.24 38.84 -1.19
CA TYR A 20 19.68 37.45 -1.06
C TYR A 20 20.14 36.81 -2.37
N GLY A 21 20.03 37.49 -3.51
CA GLY A 21 20.27 36.92 -4.84
C GLY A 21 19.03 36.25 -5.42
N SER A 22 18.93 36.25 -6.75
CA SER A 22 17.77 35.78 -7.50
C SER A 22 17.40 34.31 -7.23
N VAL A 23 16.10 34.03 -7.16
CA VAL A 23 15.53 32.66 -7.07
C VAL A 23 15.27 32.06 -8.47
N THR A 24 15.25 32.89 -9.51
CA THR A 24 14.92 32.47 -10.89
C THR A 24 16.09 31.79 -11.60
N GLY A 25 15.83 31.27 -12.80
CA GLY A 25 16.86 30.61 -13.63
C GLY A 25 18.00 31.51 -14.07
N GLU A 26 17.84 32.84 -14.00
CA GLU A 26 18.83 33.85 -14.44
C GLU A 26 19.87 34.20 -13.36
N ARG A 27 19.94 33.44 -12.27
CA ARG A 27 20.86 33.70 -11.15
C ARG A 27 22.33 33.67 -11.56
N THR A 28 23.09 34.62 -11.06
CA THR A 28 24.55 34.71 -11.26
C THR A 28 25.32 33.84 -10.25
N LEU A 29 26.62 33.63 -10.49
CA LEU A 29 27.50 32.94 -9.54
C LEU A 29 27.55 33.64 -8.18
N GLU A 30 27.53 34.97 -8.16
CA GLU A 30 27.48 35.77 -6.93
C GLU A 30 26.19 35.54 -6.14
N ASP A 31 25.06 35.40 -6.84
CA ASP A 31 23.77 35.09 -6.22
C ASP A 31 23.81 33.71 -5.57
N ILE A 32 24.40 32.71 -6.24
CA ILE A 32 24.54 31.36 -5.69
C ILE A 32 25.39 31.38 -4.42
N GLU A 33 26.51 32.11 -4.43
CA GLU A 33 27.39 32.20 -3.26
C GLU A 33 26.71 32.90 -2.08
N LYS A 34 26.00 34.01 -2.32
CA LYS A 34 25.17 34.70 -1.30
C LYS A 34 24.08 33.77 -0.74
N ARG A 35 23.50 32.91 -1.57
CA ARG A 35 22.45 31.97 -1.15
C ARG A 35 22.99 30.81 -0.34
N ARG A 36 24.18 30.30 -0.67
CA ARG A 36 24.82 29.15 0.00
C ARG A 36 25.58 29.47 1.29
N LYS A 37 25.75 30.75 1.65
CA LYS A 37 26.39 31.19 2.91
C LYS A 37 25.63 30.83 4.19
N ASP A 38 24.49 30.18 4.07
CA ASP A 38 23.62 29.86 5.20
C ASP A 38 24.07 28.58 5.92
N ARG A 39 24.09 28.63 7.26
CA ARG A 39 24.48 27.47 8.10
C ARG A 39 23.48 26.31 8.01
N TRP A 40 22.25 26.56 7.59
CA TRP A 40 21.17 25.58 7.59
C TRP A 40 20.20 25.83 6.43
N ASN A 41 19.63 24.74 5.89
CA ASN A 41 18.70 24.76 4.76
C ASN A 41 17.25 24.72 5.22
N PHE A 42 16.36 25.27 4.40
CA PHE A 42 14.93 25.28 4.64
C PHE A 42 14.23 24.22 3.78
N LEU A 43 13.52 23.30 4.42
CA LEU A 43 12.65 22.31 3.78
C LEU A 43 11.22 22.52 4.29
N PHE A 44 10.28 22.71 3.37
CA PHE A 44 8.86 22.78 3.70
C PHE A 44 8.15 21.51 3.23
N VAL A 45 7.47 20.84 4.15
CA VAL A 45 6.67 19.64 3.87
C VAL A 45 5.20 20.03 4.07
N ALA A 46 4.47 20.17 2.96
CA ALA A 46 3.03 20.39 3.00
C ALA A 46 2.31 19.03 3.00
N GLY A 47 1.51 18.77 4.03
CA GLY A 47 0.61 17.62 4.06
C GLY A 47 -0.77 18.00 3.55
N MET A 48 -1.33 17.17 2.68
CA MET A 48 -2.75 17.20 2.34
C MET A 48 -3.43 16.01 3.00
N TRP A 49 -4.57 16.23 3.65
CA TRP A 49 -5.39 15.16 4.21
C TRP A 49 -6.54 14.85 3.24
N PHE A 50 -6.54 13.62 2.73
CA PHE A 50 -7.58 13.10 1.85
C PHE A 50 -8.75 12.52 2.66
N GLN A 51 -9.98 12.84 2.26
CA GLN A 51 -11.16 12.26 2.91
C GLN A 51 -11.22 10.77 2.62
N ASP A 52 -11.62 9.99 3.63
CA ASP A 52 -11.90 8.57 3.45
C ASP A 52 -13.24 8.39 2.71
N LEU A 53 -13.38 7.28 2.00
CA LEU A 53 -14.59 6.90 1.27
C LEU A 53 -15.79 6.71 2.22
N PHE A 54 -15.56 6.22 3.44
CA PHE A 54 -16.64 6.01 4.41
C PHE A 54 -17.17 7.29 5.09
N ASN A 55 -16.45 8.42 4.96
CA ASN A 55 -16.84 9.71 5.54
C ASN A 55 -16.62 10.85 4.54
N TYR A 56 -16.98 10.59 3.29
CA TYR A 56 -16.80 11.52 2.18
C TYR A 56 -17.89 12.60 2.22
N ASP A 57 -17.48 13.87 2.33
CA ASP A 57 -18.41 15.01 2.37
C ASP A 57 -18.50 15.70 1.01
N PHE A 58 -19.65 15.58 0.36
CA PHE A 58 -19.92 16.21 -0.94
C PHE A 58 -19.83 17.74 -0.87
N ARG A 59 -20.26 18.37 0.22
CA ARG A 59 -20.22 19.83 0.36
C ARG A 59 -18.79 20.36 0.40
N ARG A 60 -17.87 19.58 0.94
CA ARG A 60 -16.43 19.91 0.92
C ARG A 60 -15.82 19.70 -0.47
N THR A 61 -16.35 18.76 -1.24
CA THR A 61 -15.93 18.52 -2.63
C THR A 61 -16.33 19.67 -3.54
N GLU A 62 -17.51 20.24 -3.33
CA GLU A 62 -18.02 21.42 -4.05
C GLU A 62 -17.19 22.68 -3.75
N GLN A 63 -16.60 22.79 -2.56
CA GLN A 63 -15.71 23.89 -2.18
C GLN A 63 -14.28 23.76 -2.72
N CYS A 64 -13.98 22.69 -3.45
CA CYS A 64 -12.63 22.48 -3.98
C CYS A 64 -12.32 23.51 -5.08
N ILE A 65 -11.36 24.39 -4.78
CA ILE A 65 -10.98 25.51 -5.66
C ILE A 65 -10.00 25.15 -6.78
N ILE A 66 -9.54 23.89 -6.83
CA ILE A 66 -8.54 23.44 -7.80
C ILE A 66 -9.26 22.67 -8.90
N PRO A 67 -9.43 23.23 -10.12
CA PRO A 67 -10.07 22.54 -11.23
C PRO A 67 -9.09 21.63 -11.96
N TYR A 68 -9.56 20.45 -12.36
CA TYR A 68 -8.93 19.59 -13.34
C TYR A 68 -9.74 19.66 -14.64
N ALA A 69 -9.04 19.95 -15.73
CA ALA A 69 -9.62 19.93 -17.06
C ALA A 69 -9.64 18.49 -17.58
N THR A 70 -10.81 18.03 -18.00
CA THR A 70 -11.03 16.76 -18.68
C THR A 70 -11.74 17.03 -20.01
N GLN A 71 -11.76 16.05 -20.92
CA GLN A 71 -12.44 16.19 -22.20
C GLN A 71 -13.94 16.51 -22.03
N GLU A 72 -14.55 16.01 -20.96
CA GLU A 72 -15.97 16.18 -20.64
C GLU A 72 -16.27 17.47 -19.86
N GLY A 73 -15.25 18.26 -19.52
CA GLY A 73 -15.36 19.51 -18.78
C GLY A 73 -14.47 19.59 -17.55
N GLU A 74 -14.79 20.54 -16.67
CA GLU A 74 -14.03 20.79 -15.45
C GLU A 74 -14.56 19.97 -14.27
N ILE A 75 -13.66 19.25 -13.61
CA ILE A 75 -13.94 18.46 -12.42
C ILE A 75 -13.01 18.90 -11.32
N SER A 76 -13.49 19.04 -10.09
CA SER A 76 -12.64 19.49 -8.99
C SER A 76 -11.59 18.44 -8.60
N PHE A 77 -10.43 18.88 -8.11
CA PHE A 77 -9.33 18.01 -7.68
C PHE A 77 -9.79 16.96 -6.67
N CYS A 78 -10.65 17.36 -5.72
CA CYS A 78 -11.20 16.46 -4.71
C CYS A 78 -12.08 15.37 -5.34
N ALA A 79 -12.96 15.75 -6.28
CA ALA A 79 -13.84 14.82 -6.98
C ALA A 79 -13.05 13.84 -7.85
N TYR A 80 -12.02 14.31 -8.54
CA TYR A 80 -11.20 13.48 -9.42
C TYR A 80 -10.33 12.48 -8.66
N ASN A 81 -9.57 12.92 -7.65
CA ASN A 81 -8.54 12.10 -7.00
C ASN A 81 -9.00 11.34 -5.75
N THR A 82 -9.94 11.91 -5.01
CA THR A 82 -10.17 11.51 -3.61
C THR A 82 -11.56 10.94 -3.38
N GLY A 83 -12.50 11.32 -4.22
CA GLY A 83 -13.90 11.00 -4.05
C GLY A 83 -14.38 9.81 -4.81
N VAL A 84 -15.59 9.97 -5.34
CA VAL A 84 -16.40 8.95 -5.97
C VAL A 84 -15.85 8.57 -7.35
N GLY A 85 -14.66 7.98 -7.40
CA GLY A 85 -14.14 7.23 -8.56
C GLY A 85 -14.13 7.93 -9.92
N TRP A 86 -14.29 9.26 -10.01
CA TRP A 86 -14.38 9.99 -11.28
C TRP A 86 -13.15 9.77 -12.16
N ARG A 87 -11.96 9.71 -11.55
CA ARG A 87 -10.73 9.28 -12.22
C ARG A 87 -10.93 7.94 -12.95
N ASN A 88 -11.41 6.91 -12.25
CA ASN A 88 -11.58 5.58 -12.83
C ASN A 88 -12.58 5.58 -14.00
N ILE A 89 -13.64 6.39 -13.91
CA ILE A 89 -14.63 6.52 -14.99
C ILE A 89 -13.99 7.15 -16.22
N ILE A 90 -13.30 8.28 -16.04
CA ILE A 90 -12.71 9.06 -17.14
C ILE A 90 -11.55 8.31 -17.79
N GLU A 91 -10.68 7.71 -16.97
CA GLU A 91 -9.58 6.88 -17.45
C GLU A 91 -10.10 5.67 -18.23
N LYS A 92 -11.17 5.00 -17.77
CA LYS A 92 -11.80 3.91 -18.51
C LYS A 92 -12.50 4.37 -19.80
N MET A 93 -13.14 5.53 -19.77
CA MET A 93 -13.85 6.09 -20.93
C MET A 93 -12.88 6.43 -22.07
N HIS A 94 -11.70 6.97 -21.75
CA HIS A 94 -10.67 7.30 -22.72
C HIS A 94 -9.58 6.24 -22.87
N MET A 95 -9.79 5.04 -22.30
CA MET A 95 -8.85 3.92 -22.45
C MET A 95 -8.89 3.43 -23.90
N THR A 96 -7.77 3.56 -24.62
CA THR A 96 -7.66 3.21 -26.03
C THR A 96 -7.52 1.71 -26.28
N ALA A 97 -6.87 0.98 -25.36
CA ALA A 97 -6.74 -0.48 -25.42
C ALA A 97 -6.78 -1.07 -24.01
N THR A 98 -7.44 -2.21 -23.84
CA THR A 98 -7.25 -3.04 -22.66
C THR A 98 -5.95 -3.82 -22.79
N LEU A 99 -5.36 -4.22 -21.66
CA LEU A 99 -4.15 -5.05 -21.66
C LEU A 99 -4.34 -6.34 -22.48
N THR A 100 -5.53 -6.94 -22.42
CA THR A 100 -5.93 -8.09 -23.24
C THR A 100 -5.80 -7.81 -24.73
N LYS A 101 -6.39 -6.72 -25.22
CA LYS A 101 -6.29 -6.34 -26.65
C LYS A 101 -4.84 -6.09 -27.06
N TRP A 102 -4.05 -5.45 -26.19
CA TRP A 102 -2.64 -5.23 -26.44
C TRP A 102 -1.85 -6.55 -26.56
N TYR A 103 -2.14 -7.52 -25.69
CA TYR A 103 -1.53 -8.85 -25.74
C TYR A 103 -1.99 -9.68 -26.92
N ASP A 104 -3.23 -9.54 -27.38
CA ASP A 104 -3.71 -10.21 -28.58
C ASP A 104 -2.98 -9.69 -29.84
N GLU A 105 -2.74 -8.37 -29.91
CA GLU A 105 -2.10 -7.73 -31.07
C GLU A 105 -0.57 -7.88 -31.08
N HIS A 106 0.08 -7.72 -29.94
CA HIS A 106 1.54 -7.66 -29.82
C HIS A 106 2.16 -8.93 -29.23
N GLY A 107 1.32 -9.87 -28.82
CA GLY A 107 1.73 -11.01 -28.01
C GLY A 107 2.02 -10.62 -26.56
N ARG A 108 1.95 -11.59 -25.66
CA ARG A 108 2.44 -11.44 -24.30
C ARG A 108 3.92 -11.81 -24.26
N HIS A 109 4.75 -10.97 -23.64
CA HIS A 109 6.13 -11.36 -23.34
C HIS A 109 6.14 -12.54 -22.36
N GLU A 110 7.05 -13.48 -22.52
CA GLU A 110 7.12 -14.66 -21.65
C GLU A 110 7.45 -14.24 -20.21
N ILE A 111 6.53 -14.51 -19.29
CA ILE A 111 6.73 -14.26 -17.86
C ILE A 111 7.23 -15.53 -17.20
N PHE A 112 8.50 -15.52 -16.80
CA PHE A 112 9.12 -16.61 -16.04
C PHE A 112 8.92 -16.36 -14.54
N ALA A 113 7.89 -16.96 -13.97
CA ALA A 113 7.61 -16.94 -12.53
C ALA A 113 7.59 -18.35 -11.94
N GLY A 114 7.86 -18.47 -10.64
CA GLY A 114 7.72 -19.74 -9.91
C GLY A 114 8.83 -20.77 -10.17
N GLY A 115 10.06 -20.33 -10.40
CA GLY A 115 11.20 -21.24 -10.63
C GLY A 115 11.26 -21.85 -12.03
N LYS A 116 10.48 -21.32 -12.98
CA LYS A 116 10.59 -21.67 -14.40
C LYS A 116 11.89 -21.11 -14.98
N ASN A 117 12.57 -21.93 -15.79
CA ASN A 117 13.83 -21.55 -16.44
C ASN A 117 13.58 -20.49 -17.52
N VAL A 118 14.37 -19.42 -17.48
CA VAL A 118 14.39 -18.35 -18.50
C VAL A 118 15.26 -18.81 -19.65
N SER A 119 14.71 -18.83 -20.87
CA SER A 119 15.48 -19.09 -22.09
C SER A 119 16.34 -17.87 -22.42
N LEU A 120 17.59 -17.85 -21.96
CA LEU A 120 18.56 -16.83 -22.32
C LEU A 120 19.28 -17.21 -23.61
N GLU A 121 19.52 -16.25 -24.51
CA GLU A 121 20.24 -16.47 -25.77
C GLU A 121 21.69 -16.91 -25.54
N ASP A 122 22.32 -16.39 -24.49
CA ASP A 122 23.64 -16.80 -24.05
C ASP A 122 23.66 -16.97 -22.52
N THR A 123 24.28 -18.07 -22.09
CA THR A 123 24.53 -18.38 -20.67
C THR A 123 25.97 -18.10 -20.29
N SER A 124 26.81 -17.63 -21.23
CA SER A 124 28.18 -17.25 -20.94
C SER A 124 28.21 -15.97 -20.14
N HIS A 125 28.70 -16.06 -18.90
CA HIS A 125 28.90 -14.90 -18.04
C HIS A 125 30.27 -14.99 -17.37
N LYS A 126 31.01 -13.87 -17.42
CA LYS A 126 32.30 -13.74 -16.73
C LYS A 126 32.07 -13.09 -15.37
N LEU A 127 31.75 -13.91 -14.37
CA LEU A 127 31.63 -13.46 -12.99
C LEU A 127 33.02 -13.47 -12.33
N LYS A 128 33.53 -12.30 -11.95
CA LYS A 128 34.74 -12.22 -11.12
C LYS A 128 34.33 -12.37 -9.66
N LEU A 129 34.49 -13.58 -9.14
CA LEU A 129 34.22 -13.88 -7.74
C LEU A 129 35.35 -13.36 -6.85
N VAL A 130 34.99 -12.66 -5.78
CA VAL A 130 35.91 -12.32 -4.70
C VAL A 130 35.87 -13.48 -3.70
N GLN A 131 36.98 -14.22 -3.60
CA GLN A 131 37.02 -15.48 -2.84
C GLN A 131 36.66 -15.31 -1.37
N GLU A 132 36.98 -14.16 -0.78
CA GLU A 132 36.62 -13.82 0.61
C GLU A 132 35.11 -13.81 0.84
N HIS A 133 34.32 -13.28 -0.10
CA HIS A 133 32.85 -13.24 0.01
C HIS A 133 32.20 -14.60 -0.26
N VAL A 134 32.77 -15.40 -1.17
CA VAL A 134 32.26 -16.75 -1.46
C VAL A 134 32.43 -17.66 -0.25
N ASN A 135 33.55 -17.52 0.46
CA ASN A 135 33.87 -18.32 1.64
C ASN A 135 33.28 -17.73 2.94
N ALA A 136 32.67 -16.53 2.89
CA ALA A 136 32.03 -15.93 4.05
C ALA A 136 30.82 -16.78 4.46
N ALA A 137 30.65 -16.97 5.77
CA ALA A 137 29.50 -17.68 6.30
C ALA A 137 28.19 -16.93 5.98
N ALA A 138 27.09 -17.67 5.87
CA ALA A 138 25.77 -17.09 5.69
C ALA A 138 25.43 -16.13 6.84
N ASN A 139 24.82 -14.99 6.53
CA ASN A 139 24.38 -14.04 7.55
C ASN A 139 23.19 -14.62 8.33
N THR A 140 23.37 -14.82 9.64
CA THR A 140 22.32 -15.31 10.57
C THR A 140 21.73 -14.20 11.43
N THR A 141 22.12 -12.93 11.24
CA THR A 141 21.75 -11.81 12.13
C THR A 141 20.23 -11.70 12.31
N LEU A 142 19.44 -11.93 11.25
CA LEU A 142 17.98 -11.87 11.34
C LEU A 142 17.37 -13.04 12.11
N ASP A 143 17.99 -14.22 12.05
CA ASP A 143 17.55 -15.40 12.82
C ASP A 143 17.84 -15.18 14.31
N ASP A 144 19.04 -14.69 14.62
CA ASP A 144 19.49 -14.40 15.99
C ASP A 144 18.63 -13.31 16.65
N LEU A 145 18.18 -12.32 15.87
CA LEU A 145 17.26 -11.27 16.31
C LEU A 145 15.78 -11.69 16.29
N GLY A 146 15.45 -12.88 15.76
CA GLY A 146 14.08 -13.37 15.65
C GLY A 146 13.20 -12.59 14.66
N ILE A 147 13.80 -11.83 13.74
CA ILE A 147 13.09 -11.01 12.75
C ILE A 147 12.62 -11.91 11.59
N ALA A 148 11.47 -11.60 10.97
CA ALA A 148 10.98 -12.35 9.82
C ALA A 148 11.79 -11.99 8.58
N LYS A 149 12.23 -12.98 7.80
CA LYS A 149 13.01 -12.74 6.57
C LYS A 149 12.14 -12.39 5.38
N ASN A 150 10.90 -12.87 5.38
CA ASN A 150 9.94 -12.65 4.30
C ASN A 150 8.52 -12.42 4.84
N SER A 151 7.67 -11.87 3.98
CA SER A 151 6.27 -11.57 4.30
C SER A 151 5.44 -12.81 4.67
N ARG A 152 5.84 -14.00 4.19
CA ARG A 152 5.15 -15.26 4.50
C ARG A 152 5.40 -15.69 5.95
N GLU A 153 6.65 -15.62 6.41
CA GLU A 153 7.04 -15.90 7.79
C GLU A 153 6.37 -14.94 8.77
N GLU A 154 6.30 -13.65 8.42
CA GLU A 154 5.61 -12.64 9.22
C GLU A 154 4.12 -12.98 9.38
N LYS A 155 3.43 -13.34 8.28
CA LYS A 155 2.02 -13.77 8.31
C LYS A 155 1.81 -15.03 9.14
N ILE A 156 2.72 -16.01 9.06
CA ILE A 156 2.64 -17.24 9.86
C ILE A 156 2.79 -16.90 11.35
N ARG A 157 3.79 -16.10 11.74
CA ARG A 157 3.97 -15.71 13.15
C ARG A 157 2.80 -14.90 13.69
N ALA A 158 2.24 -13.98 12.90
CA ALA A 158 1.06 -13.22 13.28
C ALA A 158 -0.15 -14.15 13.53
N ARG A 159 -0.33 -15.16 12.66
CA ARG A 159 -1.37 -16.19 12.85
C ARG A 159 -1.13 -17.00 14.13
N ASP A 160 0.10 -17.45 14.36
CA ASP A 160 0.45 -18.28 15.52
C ASP A 160 0.31 -17.49 16.84
N ALA A 161 0.69 -16.20 16.83
CA ALA A 161 0.49 -15.30 17.96
C ALA A 161 -1.01 -15.11 18.26
N LYS A 162 -1.83 -14.91 17.23
CA LYS A 162 -3.28 -14.82 17.37
C LYS A 162 -3.88 -16.10 17.93
N LEU A 163 -3.47 -17.27 17.44
CA LEU A 163 -3.93 -18.56 17.95
C LEU A 163 -3.59 -18.77 19.44
N LYS A 164 -2.39 -18.36 19.87
CA LYS A 164 -2.00 -18.40 21.29
C LYS A 164 -2.87 -17.47 22.13
N GLN A 165 -3.09 -16.24 21.66
CA GLN A 165 -3.93 -15.27 22.35
C GLN A 165 -5.39 -15.74 22.45
N ASP A 166 -5.94 -16.33 21.39
CA ASP A 166 -7.29 -16.87 21.37
C ASP A 166 -7.44 -18.05 22.35
N ALA A 167 -6.42 -18.91 22.47
CA ALA A 167 -6.39 -20.00 23.44
C ALA A 167 -6.33 -19.49 24.90
N GLU A 168 -5.53 -18.46 25.17
CA GLU A 168 -5.48 -17.80 26.48
C GLU A 168 -6.82 -17.12 26.82
N ASN A 169 -7.40 -16.38 25.88
CA ASN A 169 -8.71 -15.76 26.04
C ASN A 169 -9.80 -16.80 26.33
N ALA A 170 -9.80 -17.94 25.63
CA ALA A 170 -10.74 -19.03 25.87
C ALA A 170 -10.57 -19.63 27.29
N ARG A 171 -9.32 -19.82 27.75
CA ARG A 171 -9.04 -20.28 29.11
C ARG A 171 -9.52 -19.27 30.15
N MET A 172 -9.28 -17.98 29.94
CA MET A 172 -9.72 -16.91 30.83
C MET A 172 -11.25 -16.80 30.86
N MET A 173 -11.93 -16.94 29.72
CA MET A 173 -13.39 -16.99 29.67
C MET A 173 -13.95 -18.18 30.43
N ALA A 174 -13.33 -19.36 30.33
CA ALA A 174 -13.76 -20.55 31.08
C ALA A 174 -13.63 -20.35 32.59
N LEU A 175 -12.54 -19.71 33.06
CA LEU A 175 -12.37 -19.33 34.46
C LEU A 175 -13.37 -18.27 34.90
N TYR A 176 -13.60 -17.24 34.07
CA TYR A 176 -14.57 -16.18 34.34
C TYR A 176 -15.99 -16.73 34.52
N ARG A 177 -16.42 -17.66 33.65
CA ARG A 177 -17.73 -18.30 33.75
C ARG A 177 -17.90 -19.08 35.05
N LYS A 178 -16.86 -19.80 35.47
CA LYS A 178 -16.86 -20.58 36.73
C LYS A 178 -16.88 -19.68 37.97
N GLU A 179 -15.97 -18.73 38.06
CA GLU A 179 -15.72 -17.96 39.29
C GLU A 179 -16.68 -16.78 39.47
N ILE A 180 -16.98 -16.04 38.39
CA ILE A 180 -17.75 -14.79 38.45
C ILE A 180 -19.22 -15.04 38.15
N LEU A 181 -19.52 -15.76 37.07
CA LEU A 181 -20.90 -16.08 36.69
C LEU A 181 -21.50 -17.24 37.50
N LYS A 182 -20.67 -18.00 38.24
CA LYS A 182 -21.06 -19.17 39.04
C LYS A 182 -21.85 -20.21 38.23
N GLU A 183 -21.62 -20.27 36.92
CA GLU A 183 -22.17 -21.32 36.09
C GLU A 183 -21.45 -22.63 36.45
N GLN A 184 -22.17 -23.57 37.05
CA GLN A 184 -21.65 -24.91 37.30
C GLN A 184 -21.29 -25.55 35.95
N ALA A 185 -20.02 -25.93 35.78
CA ALA A 185 -19.64 -26.77 34.67
C ALA A 185 -20.49 -28.05 34.73
N PRO A 186 -21.13 -28.48 33.62
CA PRO A 186 -21.96 -29.66 33.64
C PRO A 186 -21.14 -30.84 34.13
N GLU A 187 -21.50 -31.38 35.30
CA GLU A 187 -20.94 -32.63 35.79
C GLU A 187 -21.40 -33.75 34.85
N SER A 188 -20.45 -34.62 34.51
CA SER A 188 -20.52 -35.70 33.53
C SER A 188 -20.30 -35.28 32.07
N GLY A 189 -19.27 -35.88 31.46
CA GLY A 189 -18.88 -35.72 30.07
C GLY A 189 -19.90 -36.35 29.11
N PHE A 190 -21.13 -35.84 29.11
CA PHE A 190 -22.15 -36.18 28.15
C PHE A 190 -22.26 -35.04 27.15
N ILE A 191 -21.72 -35.24 25.95
CA ILE A 191 -22.05 -34.41 24.79
C ILE A 191 -23.37 -34.97 24.26
N PRO A 192 -24.51 -34.27 24.40
CA PRO A 192 -25.77 -34.76 23.90
C PRO A 192 -25.70 -34.86 22.37
N VAL A 193 -26.07 -36.02 21.84
CA VAL A 193 -26.05 -36.37 20.40
C VAL A 193 -26.85 -35.38 19.55
N SER A 194 -27.78 -34.63 20.15
CA SER A 194 -28.53 -33.56 19.50
C SER A 194 -27.67 -32.40 18.97
N ASN A 195 -26.45 -32.18 19.50
CA ASN A 195 -25.55 -31.14 19.00
C ASN A 195 -24.56 -31.63 17.93
N LEU A 196 -24.52 -32.94 17.65
CA LEU A 196 -23.69 -33.54 16.58
C LEU A 196 -24.50 -33.84 15.30
N ILE A 197 -25.83 -33.76 15.36
CA ILE A 197 -26.73 -33.98 14.23
C ILE A 197 -27.49 -32.68 13.94
N ALA A 198 -26.76 -31.65 13.50
CA ALA A 198 -27.37 -30.71 12.58
C ALA A 198 -27.46 -31.42 11.23
N PRO A 199 -28.65 -31.62 10.64
CA PRO A 199 -28.72 -32.11 9.27
C PRO A 199 -27.95 -31.12 8.40
N ALA A 200 -27.00 -31.63 7.61
CA ALA A 200 -26.32 -30.83 6.59
C ALA A 200 -27.39 -30.06 5.79
N PRO A 201 -27.19 -28.76 5.51
CA PRO A 201 -28.13 -28.03 4.68
C PRO A 201 -28.30 -28.81 3.38
N LYS A 202 -29.56 -29.16 3.05
CA LYS A 202 -29.90 -29.78 1.77
C LYS A 202 -29.23 -28.95 0.68
N LYS A 203 -28.39 -29.57 -0.15
CA LYS A 203 -27.95 -28.99 -1.42
C LYS A 203 -29.22 -28.57 -2.15
N ALA A 204 -29.45 -27.27 -2.25
CA ALA A 204 -30.40 -26.73 -3.20
C ALA A 204 -29.91 -27.17 -4.58
N VAL A 205 -30.76 -27.88 -5.31
CA VAL A 205 -30.60 -28.07 -6.74
C VAL A 205 -30.73 -26.67 -7.33
N GLN A 206 -29.58 -26.08 -7.69
CA GLN A 206 -29.55 -24.93 -8.58
C GLN A 206 -29.44 -25.48 -10.00
N GLU A 207 -30.44 -25.15 -10.81
CA GLU A 207 -30.39 -25.22 -12.26
C GLU A 207 -29.10 -24.56 -12.75
N VAL A 208 -28.46 -25.19 -13.73
CA VAL A 208 -27.27 -24.68 -14.40
C VAL A 208 -27.70 -23.47 -15.22
N ALA A 209 -27.52 -22.29 -14.65
CA ALA A 209 -27.49 -21.02 -15.39
C ALA A 209 -26.02 -20.64 -15.59
N GLU A 210 -25.60 -20.71 -16.86
CA GLU A 210 -24.36 -20.16 -17.39
C GLU A 210 -24.14 -18.74 -16.83
N THR A 211 -23.11 -18.58 -16.01
CA THR A 211 -22.59 -17.27 -15.62
C THR A 211 -21.08 -17.35 -15.65
N GLU A 212 -20.53 -16.59 -16.59
CA GLU A 212 -19.10 -16.42 -16.86
C GLU A 212 -18.38 -15.90 -15.60
N GLU A 213 -17.27 -16.53 -15.25
CA GLU A 213 -16.36 -16.01 -14.22
C GLU A 213 -15.68 -14.73 -14.73
N PRO A 214 -15.67 -13.63 -13.96
CA PRO A 214 -14.73 -12.56 -14.23
C PRO A 214 -13.34 -13.04 -13.82
N VAL A 215 -12.50 -13.32 -14.82
CA VAL A 215 -11.08 -13.61 -14.67
C VAL A 215 -10.43 -12.47 -13.89
N LEU A 216 -10.02 -12.77 -12.67
CA LEU A 216 -9.28 -11.87 -11.81
C LEU A 216 -7.82 -11.84 -12.29
N GLY A 217 -7.50 -10.84 -13.10
CA GLY A 217 -6.12 -10.43 -13.37
C GLY A 217 -5.50 -11.06 -14.61
N ASP A 218 -5.46 -10.27 -15.67
CA ASP A 218 -4.22 -9.99 -16.37
C ASP A 218 -3.92 -8.48 -16.28
#